data_AF-A0A443KAP3-F1
#
_entry.id   AF-A0A443KAP3-F1
#
_cell.length_a   1.000
_cell.length_b   1.000
_cell.length_c   1.000
_cell.angle_alpha   90.00
_cell.angle_beta   90.00
_cell.angle_gamma   90.00
#
_symmetry.space_group_name_H-M   'P 1'
#
loop_
_entity.id
_entity.type
_entity.pdbx_description
1 polymer ?
#
loop_
_entity_poly.entity_id
_entity_poly.type
_entity_poly.pdbx_seq_one_letter_code
_entity_poly.pdbx_strand_id
1 'polypeptide(L)' 'MPNIHLTEPMRDYVDGQIRSGAYANLSEVVRAGIRLLMEKDGARQFYALKAELELAASEAEAGAFAAFDPQAFEPDAFKG' A
#
# COMPACT_ATOMS: atom_id res chain seq x y z
N MET A 1 18.36 -12.81 -17.82
CA MET A 1 17.44 -12.84 -16.67
C MET A 1 18.26 -13.01 -15.41
N PRO A 2 17.96 -12.31 -14.30
CA PRO A 2 18.61 -12.60 -13.03
C PRO A 2 18.38 -14.07 -12.65
N ASN A 3 19.39 -14.71 -12.05
CA ASN A 3 19.25 -16.05 -11.52
C ASN A 3 18.49 -15.96 -10.19
N ILE A 4 17.35 -16.65 -10.08
CA ILE A 4 16.48 -16.62 -8.91
C ILE A 4 16.40 -18.05 -8.36
N HIS A 5 16.79 -18.22 -7.10
CA HIS A 5 16.60 -19.48 -6.41
C HIS A 5 15.20 -19.54 -5.79
N LEU A 6 14.46 -20.57 -6.14
CA LEU A 6 13.14 -20.86 -5.59
C LEU A 6 13.23 -22.06 -4.65
N THR A 7 12.50 -22.00 -3.53
CA THR A 7 12.28 -23.17 -2.69
C THR A 7 11.45 -24.20 -3.46
N GLU A 8 11.46 -25.45 -2.99
CA GLU A 8 10.71 -26.53 -3.64
C GLU A 8 9.19 -26.24 -3.73
N PRO A 9 8.49 -25.78 -2.68
CA PRO A 9 7.08 -25.42 -2.80
C PRO A 9 6.80 -24.30 -3.80
N MET A 10 7.72 -23.34 -3.93
CA MET A 10 7.59 -22.25 -4.91
C MET A 10 7.74 -22.75 -6.35
N ARG A 11 8.65 -23.70 -6.59
CA ARG A 11 8.80 -24.34 -7.91
C ARG A 11 7.54 -25.11 -8.28
N ASP A 12 7.01 -25.93 -7.36
CA ASP A 12 5.79 -26.70 -7.60
C ASP A 12 4.60 -25.80 -7.95
N TYR A 13 4.47 -24.68 -7.25
CA TYR A 13 3.45 -23.67 -7.54
C TYR A 13 3.63 -23.07 -8.94
N VAL A 14 4.84 -22.60 -9.28
CA VAL A 14 5.13 -22.01 -10.60
C VAL A 14 4.88 -23.02 -11.72
N ASP A 15 5.35 -24.25 -11.55
CA ASP A 15 5.19 -25.31 -12.55
C ASP A 15 3.72 -25.70 -12.72
N GLY A 16 2.93 -25.68 -11.64
CA GLY A 16 1.48 -25.83 -11.69
C GLY A 16 0.81 -24.73 -12.53
N GLN A 17 1.23 -23.47 -12.34
CA GLN A 17 0.71 -22.31 -13.08
C GLN A 17 1.09 -22.32 -14.56
N ILE A 18 2.26 -22.88 -14.92
CA ILE A 18 2.65 -23.05 -16.32
C ILE A 18 1.90 -24.22 -16.95
N ARG A 19 1.81 -25.36 -16.25
CA ARG A 19 1.12 -26.55 -16.74
C ARG A 19 -0.37 -26.33 -16.95
N SER A 20 -1.00 -25.45 -16.16
CA SER A 20 -2.39 -25.04 -16.35
C SER A 20 -2.60 -24.11 -17.55
N GLY A 21 -1.53 -23.58 -18.13
CA GLY A 21 -1.59 -22.60 -19.22
C GLY A 21 -1.85 -21.16 -18.76
N ALA A 22 -1.87 -20.88 -17.45
CA ALA A 22 -2.05 -19.53 -16.93
C ALA A 22 -0.87 -18.61 -17.27
N TYR A 23 0.33 -19.18 -17.43
CA TYR A 23 1.54 -18.46 -17.83
C TYR A 23 2.41 -19.33 -18.75
N ALA A 24 3.15 -18.70 -19.66
CA ALA A 24 4.01 -19.42 -20.61
C ALA A 24 5.36 -19.84 -20.01
N ASN A 25 5.84 -19.14 -18.98
CA ASN A 25 7.16 -19.38 -18.38
C ASN A 25 7.29 -18.76 -16.98
N LEU A 26 8.35 -19.16 -16.27
CA LEU A 26 8.70 -18.65 -14.93
C LEU A 26 8.76 -17.12 -14.88
N SER A 27 9.31 -16.47 -15.90
CA SER A 27 9.50 -15.01 -15.87
C SER A 27 8.18 -14.24 -15.95
N GLU A 28 7.15 -14.81 -16.58
CA GLU A 28 5.81 -14.22 -16.54
C GLU A 28 5.18 -14.33 -15.15
N VAL A 29 5.32 -15.48 -14.49
CA VAL A 29 4.84 -15.67 -13.12
C VAL A 29 5.53 -14.69 -12.17
N VAL A 30 6.85 -14.55 -12.28
CA VAL A 30 7.63 -13.60 -11.46
C VAL A 30 7.19 -12.16 -11.72
N ARG A 31 7.03 -11.75 -12.99
CA ARG A 31 6.53 -10.39 -13.31
C ARG A 31 5.13 -10.15 -12.77
N ALA A 32 4.24 -11.14 -12.84
CA ALA A 32 2.90 -11.05 -12.27
C ALA A 32 2.95 -10.88 -10.75
N GLY A 33 3.77 -11.68 -10.06
CA GLY A 33 3.98 -11.57 -8.62
C GLY A 33 4.55 -10.21 -8.20
N ILE A 34 5.55 -9.70 -8.92
CA ILE A 34 6.11 -8.37 -8.66
C ILE A 34 5.07 -7.27 -8.87
N ARG A 35 4.25 -7.34 -9.92
CA ARG A 35 3.17 -6.37 -10.15
C ARG A 35 2.17 -6.35 -8.98
N LEU A 36 1.77 -7.53 -8.51
CA LEU A 36 0.89 -7.64 -7.35
C LEU A 36 1.52 -7.04 -6.08
N LEU A 37 2.83 -7.23 -5.88
CA LEU A 37 3.55 -6.58 -4.79
C LEU A 37 3.57 -5.06 -4.94
N MET A 38 3.83 -4.54 -6.15
CA MET A 38 3.79 -3.10 -6.41
C MET A 38 2.40 -2.49 -6.15
N GLU A 39 1.33 -3.18 -6.55
CA GLU A 39 -0.05 -2.75 -6.30
C GLU A 39 -0.37 -2.72 -4.81
N LYS A 40 -0.01 -3.79 -4.08
CA LYS A 40 -0.15 -3.84 -2.63
C LYS A 40 0.63 -2.71 -1.97
N ASP A 41 1.86 -2.47 -2.41
CA ASP A 41 2.74 -1.46 -1.87
C ASP A 41 2.22 -0.05 -2.10
N GLY A 42 1.69 0.25 -3.29
CA GLY A 42 1.03 1.51 -3.59
C GLY A 42 -0.24 1.73 -2.77
N ALA A 43 -1.02 0.67 -2.54
CA ALA A 43 -2.24 0.75 -1.74
C ALA A 43 -1.97 0.91 -0.23
N ARG A 44 -0.78 0.51 0.27
CA ARG A 44 -0.46 0.61 1.71
C ARG A 44 -0.56 2.04 2.25
N GLN A 45 -0.04 3.03 1.53
CA GLN A 45 -0.09 4.43 1.97
C GLN A 45 -1.53 4.94 2.04
N PHE A 46 -2.34 4.59 1.04
CA PHE A 46 -3.75 4.94 1.03
C PHE A 46 -4.51 4.34 2.22
N TYR A 47 -4.32 3.05 2.50
CA TYR A 47 -5.03 2.41 3.62
C TYR A 47 -4.56 2.90 4.98
N ALA A 48 -3.26 3.21 5.13
CA ALA A 48 -2.75 3.83 6.35
C ALA A 48 -3.41 5.19 6.59
N LEU A 49 -3.39 6.07 5.59
CA LEU A 49 -4.05 7.38 5.65
C LEU A 49 -5.56 7.26 5.90
N LYS A 50 -6.22 6.32 5.23
CA LYS A 50 -7.66 6.07 5.42
C LYS A 50 -7.96 5.70 6.87
N ALA A 51 -7.19 4.79 7.46
CA ALA A 51 -7.37 4.38 8.85
C ALA A 51 -7.12 5.53 9.83
N GLU A 52 -6.10 6.34 9.60
CA GLU A 52 -5.82 7.55 10.41
C GLU A 52 -6.96 8.57 10.33
N LEU A 53 -7.49 8.82 9.13
CA LEU A 53 -8.62 9.74 8.94
C LEU A 53 -9.92 9.21 9.54
N GLU A 54 -10.19 7.91 9.45
CA GLU A 54 -11.37 7.29 10.07
C GLU A 54 -11.33 7.42 11.60
N LEU A 55 -10.16 7.23 12.20
CA LEU A 55 -9.96 7.45 13.64
C LEU A 55 -10.19 8.93 14.01
N ALA A 56 -9.54 9.86 13.32
CA ALA A 56 -9.67 11.29 13.59
C ALA A 56 -11.11 11.79 13.41
N ALA A 57 -11.83 11.27 12.41
CA ALA A 57 -13.23 11.58 12.19
C ALA A 57 -14.10 11.10 13.35
N SER A 58 -13.90 9.86 13.83
CA SER A 58 -14.62 9.32 14.98
C SER A 58 -14.36 10.11 16.26
N GLU A 59 -13.12 10.57 16.48
CA GLU A 59 -12.76 11.41 17.62
C GLU A 59 -13.47 12.77 17.54
N ALA A 60 -13.46 13.42 16.37
CA ALA A 60 -14.15 14.68 16.15
C ALA A 60 -15.68 14.55 16.33
N GLU A 61 -16.29 13.48 15.81
CA GLU A 61 -17.72 13.18 16.00
C GLU A 61 -18.07 12.95 17.48
N ALA A 62 -17.17 12.35 18.25
CA ALA A 62 -17.29 12.20 19.69
C ALA A 62 -17.04 13.49 20.48
N GLY A 63 -16.75 14.61 19.80
CA GLY A 63 -16.49 15.91 20.40
C GLY A 63 -15.05 16.11 20.87
N ALA A 64 -14.13 15.20 20.53
CA ALA A 64 -12.70 15.33 20.84
C ALA A 64 -11.99 16.22 19.80
N PHE A 65 -12.45 17.46 19.65
CA PHE A 65 -11.81 18.49 18.84
C PHE A 65 -11.72 19.81 19.62
N ALA A 66 -10.83 20.69 19.18
CA ALA A 66 -10.70 22.04 19.71
C ALA A 66 -10.94 23.07 18.60
N ALA A 67 -11.44 24.24 18.98
CA ALA A 67 -11.46 25.38 18.07
C ALA A 67 -10.01 25.76 17.71
N PHE A 68 -9.73 25.84 16.42
CA PHE A 68 -8.41 26.24 15.92
C PHE A 68 -8.42 27.74 15.63
N ASP A 69 -7.46 28.47 16.24
CA ASP A 69 -7.19 29.88 15.95
C ASP A 69 -5.91 29.98 15.09
N PRO A 70 -6.04 30.23 13.77
CA PRO A 70 -4.88 30.32 12.88
C PRO A 70 -3.98 31.52 13.18
N GLN A 71 -4.54 32.64 13.67
CA GLN A 71 -3.77 33.86 13.95
C GLN A 71 -2.93 33.71 15.21
N ALA A 72 -3.47 33.03 16.24
CA ALA A 72 -2.70 32.68 17.43
C ALA A 72 -1.60 31.64 17.13
N PHE A 73 -1.87 30.71 16.20
CA PHE A 73 -0.92 29.66 15.83
C PHE A 73 0.25 30.17 14.98
N GLU A 74 -0.03 31.01 13.98
CA GLU A 74 0.99 31.56 13.07
C GLU A 74 0.85 33.07 12.89
N PRO A 75 1.15 33.87 13.93
CA PRO A 75 0.89 35.31 13.92
C PRO A 75 1.66 36.07 12.84
N ASP A 76 2.83 35.57 12.43
CA ASP A 76 3.67 36.21 11.42
C ASP A 76 3.14 36.05 9.99
N ALA A 77 2.33 35.02 9.70
CA ALA A 77 1.69 34.84 8.39
C ALA A 77 0.58 35.86 8.11
N PHE A 78 0.08 36.54 9.15
CA PHE A 78 -1.01 37.53 9.06
C PHE A 78 -0.55 38.98 9.27
N LYS A 79 0.77 39.21 9.40
CA LYS A 79 1.34 40.56 9.40
C LYS A 79 1.59 40.97 7.95
N GLY A 80 0.72 41.85 7.44
CA GLY A 80 0.93 42.54 6.15
C GLY A 80 2.05 43.55 6.18
#